data_AF-A0A7M3MEL8-F1
#
_entry.id   AF-A0A7M3MEL8-F1
#
_cell.length_a   1.000
_cell.length_b   1.000
_cell.length_c   1.000
_cell.angle_alpha   90.00
_cell.angle_beta   90.00
_cell.angle_gamma   90.00
#
_symmetry.space_group_name_H-M   'P 1'
#
loop_
_entity.id
_entity.type
_entity.pdbx_description
1 polymer ?
#
loop_
_entity_poly.entity_id
_entity_poly.type
_entity_poly.pdbx_seq_one_letter_code
_entity_poly.pdbx_strand_id
1 'polypeptide(L)'
;MADARKIFSMSTFAAYIKGVNKEAQITNIKEMLEHLTGREISEDTLPFAEALGKAYVYEQHPELCKMKGKEVLNLGDNVSVTPMSAEAKAEADAVFARIEGYQKTLEEQSARIKELEAAKTEFETKAAALEKDLAEYKGKVEAFEASAKGEGDKVIVTSQQTVEEYIGKVNELLEQIENVKKHGVVTVAAGEGAAAAPAGGAEESGGVPDDFGFGASGSDGDGFGF
;
A
#
# COMPACT_ATOMS: atom_id res chain seq x y z
N MET A 1 25.73 -56.21 18.63
CA MET A 1 25.28 -55.34 17.52
C MET A 1 26.44 -55.24 16.54
N ALA A 2 26.53 -56.16 15.58
CA ALA A 2 27.63 -56.17 14.61
C ALA A 2 27.40 -55.08 13.55
N ASP A 3 28.42 -54.23 13.39
CA ASP A 3 28.81 -53.50 12.18
C ASP A 3 27.72 -52.81 11.33
N ALA A 4 27.29 -51.62 11.75
CA ALA A 4 26.78 -50.61 10.81
C ALA A 4 27.93 -49.80 10.16
N ARG A 5 29.11 -50.40 10.00
CA ARG A 5 30.29 -49.75 9.44
C ARG A 5 30.17 -49.72 7.92
N LYS A 6 30.51 -48.59 7.29
CA LYS A 6 30.57 -48.47 5.83
C LYS A 6 31.98 -48.06 5.42
N ILE A 7 32.44 -48.62 4.31
CA ILE A 7 33.80 -48.41 3.80
C ILE A 7 33.76 -47.27 2.77
N PHE A 8 34.65 -46.31 2.90
CA PHE A 8 34.86 -45.22 1.96
C PHE A 8 36.33 -45.17 1.55
N SER A 9 36.62 -44.61 0.37
CA SER A 9 38.01 -44.45 -0.06
C SER A 9 38.75 -43.44 0.82
N MET A 10 40.05 -43.65 1.05
CA MET A 10 40.86 -42.69 1.79
C MET A 10 40.96 -41.34 1.07
N SER A 11 40.80 -41.33 -0.26
CA SER A 11 40.76 -40.09 -1.03
C SER A 11 39.52 -39.25 -0.69
N THR A 12 38.34 -39.87 -0.57
CA THR A 12 37.10 -39.22 -0.11
C THR A 12 37.25 -38.71 1.33
N PHE A 13 37.84 -39.51 2.22
CA PHE A 13 38.04 -39.12 3.61
C PHE A 13 39.04 -37.97 3.79
N ALA A 14 40.16 -37.99 3.05
CA ALA A 14 41.12 -36.89 3.03
C ALA A 14 40.52 -35.63 2.40
N ALA A 15 39.70 -35.77 1.35
CA ALA A 15 38.95 -34.67 0.74
C ALA A 15 38.00 -34.03 1.75
N TYR A 16 37.30 -34.84 2.53
CA TYR A 16 36.41 -34.39 3.58
C TYR A 16 37.14 -33.67 4.73
N ILE A 17 38.08 -34.37 5.39
CA ILE A 17 38.72 -33.88 6.62
C ILE A 17 39.69 -32.73 6.33
N LYS A 18 40.44 -32.82 5.22
CA LYS A 18 41.55 -31.91 4.89
C LYS A 18 41.35 -31.05 3.64
N GLY A 19 40.24 -31.22 2.92
CA GLY A 19 39.94 -30.41 1.73
C GLY A 19 40.72 -30.81 0.48
N VAL A 20 41.42 -31.95 0.49
CA VAL A 20 42.22 -32.40 -0.66
C VAL A 20 41.31 -32.79 -1.82
N ASN A 21 41.31 -32.03 -2.91
CA ASN A 21 40.46 -32.31 -4.08
C ASN A 21 38.96 -32.44 -3.73
N LYS A 22 38.49 -31.57 -2.83
CA LYS A 22 37.15 -31.63 -2.24
C LYS A 22 36.03 -31.60 -3.28
N GLU A 23 36.13 -30.71 -4.27
CA GLU A 23 35.10 -30.52 -5.31
C GLU A 23 34.84 -31.79 -6.10
N ALA A 24 35.89 -32.54 -6.47
CA ALA A 24 35.77 -33.79 -7.20
C ALA A 24 35.16 -34.94 -6.36
N GLN A 25 35.10 -34.79 -5.04
CA GLN A 25 34.65 -35.82 -4.11
C GLN A 25 33.32 -35.48 -3.44
N ILE A 26 32.67 -34.36 -3.79
CA ILE A 26 31.55 -33.83 -3.02
C ILE A 26 30.38 -34.81 -2.89
N THR A 27 30.08 -35.58 -3.94
CA THR A 27 29.04 -36.62 -3.92
C THR A 27 29.38 -37.74 -2.95
N ASN A 28 30.63 -38.20 -2.94
CA ASN A 28 31.09 -39.26 -2.04
C ASN A 28 31.19 -38.76 -0.59
N ILE A 29 31.54 -37.48 -0.40
CA ILE A 29 31.54 -36.82 0.91
C ILE A 29 30.11 -36.75 1.45
N LYS A 30 29.15 -36.35 0.62
CA LYS A 30 27.73 -36.32 0.98
C LYS A 30 27.24 -37.70 1.44
N GLU A 31 27.48 -38.74 0.64
CA GLU A 31 27.09 -40.13 0.99
C GLU A 31 27.73 -40.59 2.32
N MET A 32 28.98 -40.21 2.57
CA MET A 32 29.67 -40.51 3.83
C MET A 32 29.04 -39.79 5.02
N LEU A 33 28.65 -38.54 4.84
CA LEU A 33 28.00 -37.75 5.88
C LEU A 33 26.57 -38.24 6.15
N GLU A 34 25.84 -38.67 5.13
CA GLU A 34 24.51 -39.25 5.29
C GLU A 34 24.58 -40.56 6.09
N HIS A 35 25.60 -41.38 5.82
CA HIS A 35 25.88 -42.57 6.62
C HIS A 35 26.31 -42.24 8.06
N LEU A 36 27.20 -41.25 8.24
CA LEU A 36 27.72 -40.83 9.53
C LEU A 36 26.61 -40.28 10.45
N THR A 37 25.81 -39.36 9.92
CA THR A 37 24.70 -38.71 10.63
C THR A 37 23.47 -39.62 10.71
N GLY A 38 23.30 -40.53 9.76
CA GLY A 38 22.14 -41.42 9.68
C GLY A 38 20.89 -40.76 9.11
N ARG A 39 21.05 -39.70 8.31
CA ARG A 39 19.96 -38.94 7.69
C ARG A 39 20.34 -38.47 6.30
N GLU A 40 19.34 -38.13 5.51
CA GLU A 40 19.54 -37.47 4.23
C GLU A 40 20.00 -36.02 4.44
N ILE A 41 20.93 -35.57 3.61
CA ILE A 41 21.52 -34.24 3.66
C ILE A 41 21.14 -33.50 2.38
N SER A 42 20.61 -32.29 2.48
CA SER A 42 20.38 -31.42 1.33
C SER A 42 21.65 -30.65 0.95
N GLU A 43 21.70 -30.08 -0.25
CA GLU A 43 22.83 -29.24 -0.67
C GLU A 43 23.03 -28.04 0.28
N ASP A 44 21.94 -27.44 0.75
CA ASP A 44 21.98 -26.30 1.68
C ASP A 44 22.48 -26.67 3.07
N THR A 45 22.24 -27.91 3.51
CA THR A 45 22.65 -28.40 4.83
C THR A 45 23.98 -29.13 4.81
N LEU A 46 24.53 -29.42 3.63
CA LEU A 46 25.81 -30.09 3.45
C LEU A 46 26.98 -29.42 4.20
N PRO A 47 27.16 -28.08 4.17
CA PRO A 47 28.24 -27.44 4.92
C PRO A 47 28.14 -27.64 6.44
N PHE A 48 26.91 -27.69 6.97
CA PHE A 48 26.66 -27.94 8.39
C PHE A 48 26.94 -29.39 8.76
N ALA A 49 26.48 -30.33 7.92
CA ALA A 49 26.77 -31.74 8.10
C ALA A 49 28.29 -32.01 8.04
N GLU A 50 28.99 -31.36 7.11
CA GLU A 50 30.44 -31.46 7.01
C GLU A 50 31.14 -31.00 8.29
N ALA A 51 30.74 -29.86 8.84
CA ALA A 51 31.32 -29.30 10.06
C ALA A 51 31.06 -30.20 11.28
N LEU A 52 29.80 -30.62 11.47
CA LEU A 52 29.40 -31.50 12.57
C LEU A 52 30.11 -32.85 12.51
N GLY A 53 30.08 -33.50 11.35
CA GLY A 53 30.77 -34.77 11.18
C GLY A 53 32.28 -34.65 11.42
N LYS A 54 32.89 -33.50 11.10
CA LYS A 54 34.33 -33.31 11.19
C LYS A 54 34.73 -33.09 12.63
N ALA A 55 33.93 -32.32 13.37
CA ALA A 55 34.07 -32.18 14.81
C ALA A 55 33.96 -33.55 15.50
N TYR A 56 32.95 -34.36 15.14
CA TYR A 56 32.79 -35.70 15.69
C TYR A 56 33.99 -36.61 15.37
N VAL A 57 34.46 -36.63 14.12
CA VAL A 57 35.65 -37.43 13.74
C VAL A 57 36.89 -36.97 14.51
N TYR A 58 37.07 -35.67 14.72
CA TYR A 58 38.22 -35.15 15.48
C TYR A 58 38.12 -35.38 16.98
N GLU A 59 36.93 -35.51 17.53
CA GLU A 59 36.73 -35.93 18.92
C GLU A 59 37.19 -37.38 19.12
N GLN A 60 36.86 -38.26 18.18
CA GLN A 60 37.27 -39.66 18.22
C GLN A 60 38.75 -39.87 17.85
N HIS A 61 39.27 -39.05 16.91
CA HIS A 61 40.61 -39.15 16.36
C HIS A 61 41.34 -37.79 16.34
N PRO A 62 41.77 -37.27 17.51
CA PRO A 62 42.41 -35.96 17.61
C PRO A 62 43.73 -35.83 16.83
N GLU A 63 44.42 -36.95 16.59
CA GLU A 63 45.62 -37.02 15.78
C GLU A 63 45.41 -36.49 14.36
N LEU A 64 44.20 -36.70 13.80
CA LEU A 64 43.86 -36.24 12.47
C LEU A 64 43.90 -34.72 12.38
N CYS A 65 43.64 -33.96 13.45
CA CYS A 65 43.74 -32.50 13.44
C CYS A 65 45.13 -32.02 13.01
N LYS A 66 46.18 -32.72 13.46
CA LYS A 66 47.59 -32.33 13.24
C LYS A 66 48.15 -32.81 11.90
N MET A 67 47.55 -33.85 11.32
CA MET A 67 48.01 -34.42 10.06
C MET A 67 47.73 -33.51 8.86
N LYS A 68 48.63 -33.53 7.87
CA LYS A 68 48.41 -32.91 6.56
C LYS A 68 47.59 -33.83 5.65
N GLY A 69 46.96 -33.27 4.61
CA GLY A 69 46.16 -34.05 3.66
C GLY A 69 46.89 -35.24 3.02
N LYS A 70 48.17 -35.05 2.65
CA LYS A 70 49.01 -36.15 2.12
C LYS A 70 49.34 -37.23 3.16
N GLU A 71 49.43 -36.86 4.43
CA GLU A 71 49.70 -37.81 5.51
C GLU A 71 48.47 -38.67 5.80
N VAL A 72 47.27 -38.09 5.72
CA VAL A 72 46.00 -38.85 5.81
C VAL A 72 45.89 -39.88 4.69
N LEU A 73 46.27 -39.52 3.46
CA LEU A 73 46.28 -40.46 2.32
C LEU A 73 47.23 -41.64 2.52
N ASN A 74 48.28 -41.49 3.33
CA ASN A 74 49.26 -42.56 3.58
C ASN A 74 48.80 -43.56 4.66
N LEU A 75 47.64 -43.34 5.30
CA LEU A 75 47.11 -44.25 6.32
C LEU A 75 46.52 -45.55 5.75
N GLY A 76 46.25 -45.58 4.43
CA GLY A 76 45.76 -46.76 3.72
C GLY A 76 44.83 -46.39 2.57
N ASP A 77 44.29 -47.40 1.88
CA ASP A 77 43.45 -47.19 0.69
C ASP A 77 41.99 -46.87 1.05
N ASN A 78 41.50 -47.36 2.19
CA ASN A 78 40.11 -47.27 2.62
C ASN A 78 39.98 -46.90 4.10
N VAL A 79 38.89 -46.22 4.45
CA VAL A 79 38.50 -45.91 5.83
C VAL A 79 37.16 -46.58 6.14
N SER A 80 37.03 -47.10 7.37
CA SER A 80 35.76 -47.62 7.88
C SER A 80 35.11 -46.56 8.75
N VAL A 81 33.94 -46.07 8.33
CA VAL A 81 33.18 -45.05 9.04
C VAL A 81 32.04 -45.73 9.81
N THR A 82 32.03 -45.49 11.12
CA THR A 82 30.91 -45.90 11.99
C THR A 82 29.96 -44.71 12.12
N PRO A 83 28.63 -44.92 12.06
CA PRO A 83 27.67 -43.88 12.35
C PRO A 83 27.89 -43.28 13.73
N MET A 84 27.45 -42.05 13.92
CA MET A 84 27.48 -41.37 15.21
C MET A 84 26.74 -42.19 16.28
N SER A 85 27.18 -42.06 17.54
CA SER A 85 26.47 -42.66 18.68
C SER A 85 25.03 -42.14 18.74
N ALA A 86 24.13 -42.88 19.40
CA ALA A 86 22.73 -42.47 19.50
C ALA A 86 22.56 -41.08 20.14
N GLU A 87 23.40 -40.75 21.12
CA GLU A 87 23.44 -39.44 21.77
C GLU A 87 23.88 -38.33 20.80
N ALA A 88 25.02 -38.52 20.11
CA ALA A 88 25.53 -37.54 19.16
C ALA A 88 24.60 -37.35 17.95
N LYS A 89 23.89 -38.41 17.53
CA LYS A 89 22.83 -38.32 16.51
C LYS A 89 21.66 -37.47 16.99
N ALA A 90 21.17 -37.69 18.21
CA ALA A 90 20.07 -36.91 18.75
C ALA A 90 20.40 -35.41 18.83
N GLU A 91 21.64 -35.07 19.21
CA GLU A 91 22.11 -33.68 19.20
C GLU A 91 22.23 -33.11 17.79
N ALA A 92 22.81 -33.86 16.85
CA ALA A 92 22.90 -33.45 15.45
C ALA A 92 21.49 -33.21 14.86
N ASP A 93 20.53 -34.11 15.12
CA ASP A 93 19.15 -33.98 14.67
C ASP A 93 18.46 -32.75 15.25
N ALA A 94 18.72 -32.43 16.52
CA ALA A 94 18.22 -31.19 17.13
C ALA A 94 18.78 -29.94 16.44
N VAL A 95 20.05 -29.96 16.02
CA VAL A 95 20.65 -28.85 15.26
C VAL A 95 20.03 -28.74 13.86
N PHE A 96 19.89 -29.85 13.13
CA PHE A 96 19.26 -29.84 11.81
C PHE A 96 17.80 -29.40 11.87
N ALA A 97 17.03 -29.86 12.87
CA ALA A 97 15.65 -29.43 13.05
C ALA A 97 15.54 -27.91 13.28
N ARG A 98 16.50 -27.30 13.98
CA ARG A 98 16.57 -25.84 14.13
C ARG A 98 16.89 -25.14 12.81
N ILE A 99 17.83 -25.67 12.03
CA ILE A 99 18.18 -25.12 10.72
C ILE A 99 16.96 -25.15 9.78
N GLU A 100 16.27 -26.28 9.71
CA GLU A 100 15.04 -26.42 8.92
C GLU A 100 13.94 -25.47 9.40
N GLY A 101 13.80 -25.28 10.72
CA GLY A 101 12.87 -24.30 11.30
C GLY A 101 13.20 -22.85 10.90
N TYR A 102 14.49 -22.48 10.91
CA TYR A 102 14.93 -21.16 10.45
C TYR A 102 14.72 -20.96 8.96
N GLN A 103 14.96 -21.99 8.13
CA GLN A 103 14.70 -21.92 6.69
C GLN A 103 13.23 -21.62 6.40
N LYS A 104 12.30 -22.35 7.05
CA LYS A 104 10.85 -22.07 6.92
C LYS A 104 10.48 -20.66 7.35
N THR A 105 11.02 -20.21 8.48
CA THR A 105 10.75 -18.85 8.98
C THR A 105 11.26 -17.79 8.01
N LEU A 106 12.43 -17.99 7.39
CA LEU A 106 12.99 -17.09 6.40
C LEU A 106 12.16 -17.05 5.11
N GLU A 107 11.65 -18.19 4.66
CA GLU A 107 10.75 -18.26 3.50
C GLU A 107 9.44 -17.49 3.76
N GLU A 108 8.83 -17.69 4.92
CA GLU A 108 7.61 -16.97 5.35
C GLU A 108 7.86 -15.46 5.46
N GLN A 109 8.97 -15.06 6.08
CA GLN A 109 9.35 -13.64 6.19
C GLN A 109 9.64 -13.02 4.82
N SER A 110 10.31 -13.74 3.93
CA SER A 110 10.58 -13.25 2.56
C SER A 110 9.29 -13.04 1.77
N ALA A 111 8.33 -13.96 1.89
CA ALA A 111 7.00 -13.80 1.29
C ALA A 111 6.28 -12.58 1.86
N ARG A 112 6.29 -12.41 3.19
CA ARG A 112 5.63 -11.28 3.86
C ARG A 112 6.25 -9.93 3.50
N ILE A 113 7.58 -9.87 3.35
CA ILE A 113 8.27 -8.64 2.91
C ILE A 113 7.80 -8.25 1.51
N LYS A 114 7.71 -9.20 0.56
CA LYS A 114 7.22 -8.92 -0.79
C LYS A 114 5.78 -8.39 -0.79
N GLU A 115 4.90 -8.94 0.05
CA GLU A 115 3.53 -8.44 0.22
C GLU A 115 3.51 -7.00 0.76
N LEU A 116 4.33 -6.71 1.78
CA LEU A 116 4.42 -5.38 2.37
C LEU A 116 5.02 -4.35 1.40
N GLU A 117 6.01 -4.74 0.60
CA GLU A 117 6.58 -3.90 -0.45
C GLU A 117 5.52 -3.55 -1.51
N ALA A 118 4.72 -4.53 -1.95
CA ALA A 118 3.61 -4.27 -2.87
C ALA A 118 2.57 -3.32 -2.27
N ALA A 119 2.14 -3.57 -1.03
CA ALA A 119 1.20 -2.69 -0.33
C ALA A 119 1.75 -1.26 -0.16
N LYS A 120 3.04 -1.11 0.16
CA LYS A 120 3.70 0.20 0.28
C LYS A 120 3.63 0.98 -1.03
N THR A 121 3.92 0.35 -2.16
CA THR A 121 3.85 1.01 -3.48
C THR A 121 2.42 1.44 -3.83
N GLU A 122 1.42 0.63 -3.48
CA GLU A 122 0.01 0.98 -3.65
C GLU A 122 -0.38 2.19 -2.77
N PHE A 123 0.02 2.19 -1.50
CA PHE A 123 -0.22 3.31 -0.59
C PHE A 123 0.48 4.59 -1.03
N GLU A 124 1.72 4.52 -1.50
CA GLU A 124 2.44 5.68 -2.05
C GLU A 124 1.70 6.27 -3.27
N THR A 125 1.17 5.41 -4.14
CA THR A 125 0.38 5.84 -5.31
C THR A 125 -0.92 6.54 -4.88
N LYS A 126 -1.65 5.96 -3.90
CA LYS A 126 -2.87 6.58 -3.35
C LYS A 126 -2.58 7.89 -2.63
N ALA A 127 -1.50 7.97 -1.87
CA ALA A 127 -1.08 9.19 -1.19
C ALA A 127 -0.80 10.31 -2.20
N ALA A 128 -0.05 10.03 -3.27
CA ALA A 128 0.22 11.01 -4.32
C ALA A 128 -1.05 11.49 -5.04
N ALA A 129 -2.03 10.59 -5.27
CA ALA A 129 -3.32 10.96 -5.83
C ALA A 129 -4.10 11.91 -4.89
N LEU A 130 -4.18 11.56 -3.59
CA LEU A 130 -4.85 12.40 -2.58
C LEU A 130 -4.19 13.77 -2.41
N GLU A 131 -2.86 13.85 -2.48
CA GLU A 131 -2.15 15.14 -2.46
C GLU A 131 -2.52 16.03 -3.64
N LYS A 132 -2.69 15.45 -4.83
CA LYS A 132 -3.16 16.16 -6.02
C LYS A 132 -4.60 16.64 -5.86
N ASP A 133 -5.49 15.77 -5.40
CA ASP A 133 -6.90 16.11 -5.17
C ASP A 133 -7.03 17.23 -4.13
N LEU A 134 -6.24 17.18 -3.04
CA LEU A 134 -6.19 18.24 -2.03
C LEU A 134 -5.74 19.57 -2.61
N ALA A 135 -4.74 19.58 -3.50
CA ALA A 135 -4.30 20.80 -4.18
C ALA A 135 -5.39 21.35 -5.10
N GLU A 136 -6.09 20.48 -5.83
CA GLU A 136 -7.21 20.86 -6.69
C GLU A 136 -8.38 21.45 -5.88
N TYR A 137 -8.79 20.80 -4.80
CA TYR A 137 -9.86 21.29 -3.93
C TYR A 137 -9.49 22.61 -3.25
N LYS A 138 -8.24 22.77 -2.78
CA LYS A 138 -7.77 24.06 -2.26
C LYS A 138 -7.87 25.16 -3.31
N GLY A 139 -7.43 24.89 -4.54
CA GLY A 139 -7.56 25.85 -5.65
C GLY A 139 -9.02 26.20 -5.97
N LYS A 140 -9.93 25.22 -5.95
CA LYS A 140 -11.37 25.44 -6.14
C LYS A 140 -11.98 26.28 -5.02
N VAL A 141 -11.60 26.03 -3.76
CA VAL A 141 -12.05 26.82 -2.61
C VAL A 141 -11.55 28.26 -2.73
N GLU A 142 -10.27 28.47 -3.01
CA GLU A 142 -9.71 29.81 -3.21
C GLU A 142 -10.39 30.56 -4.37
N ALA A 143 -10.67 29.87 -5.48
CA ALA A 143 -11.38 30.45 -6.62
C ALA A 143 -12.83 30.82 -6.27
N PHE A 144 -13.53 29.98 -5.50
CA PHE A 144 -14.89 30.23 -5.04
C PHE A 144 -14.95 31.40 -4.04
N GLU A 145 -14.02 31.46 -3.09
CA GLU A 145 -13.89 32.58 -2.16
C GLU A 145 -13.58 33.90 -2.90
N ALA A 146 -12.76 33.83 -3.95
CA ALA A 146 -12.45 34.98 -4.79
C ALA A 146 -13.65 35.44 -5.63
N SER A 147 -14.45 34.52 -6.20
CA SER A 147 -15.67 34.88 -6.94
C SER A 147 -16.76 35.44 -6.04
N ALA A 148 -16.89 34.92 -4.81
CA ALA A 148 -17.87 35.41 -3.84
C ALA A 148 -17.52 36.82 -3.30
N LYS A 149 -16.23 37.16 -3.23
CA LYS A 149 -15.77 38.50 -2.83
C LYS A 149 -16.15 39.54 -3.90
N GLY A 150 -17.17 40.33 -3.58
CA GLY A 150 -17.64 41.45 -4.39
C GLY A 150 -18.91 41.18 -5.20
N GLU A 151 -19.40 39.94 -5.26
CA GLU A 151 -20.75 39.65 -5.75
C GLU A 151 -21.82 40.21 -4.80
N GLY A 152 -21.64 40.01 -3.49
CA GLY A 152 -22.53 40.61 -2.49
C GLY A 152 -22.56 42.14 -2.57
N ASP A 153 -21.40 42.78 -2.73
CA ASP A 153 -21.30 44.24 -2.87
C ASP A 153 -21.93 44.73 -4.18
N LYS A 154 -21.76 44.01 -5.29
CA LYS A 154 -22.43 44.34 -6.56
C LYS A 154 -23.95 44.28 -6.44
N VAL A 155 -24.48 43.23 -5.81
CA VAL A 155 -25.93 43.09 -5.57
C VAL A 155 -26.46 44.21 -4.67
N ILE A 156 -25.70 44.61 -3.65
CA ILE A 156 -26.08 45.72 -2.76
C ILE A 156 -26.08 47.05 -3.53
N VAL A 157 -25.06 47.31 -4.34
CA VAL A 157 -24.96 48.56 -5.13
C VAL A 157 -26.07 48.65 -6.19
N THR A 158 -26.36 47.56 -6.91
CA THR A 158 -27.48 47.55 -7.87
C THR A 158 -28.83 47.69 -7.17
N SER A 159 -28.99 47.10 -5.99
CA SER A 159 -30.19 47.27 -5.15
C SER A 159 -30.34 48.72 -4.66
N GLN A 160 -29.24 49.39 -4.28
CA GLN A 160 -29.26 50.79 -3.88
C GLN A 160 -29.65 51.71 -5.04
N GLN A 161 -29.05 51.52 -6.22
CA GLN A 161 -29.36 52.30 -7.42
C GLN A 161 -30.83 52.18 -7.82
N THR A 162 -31.39 50.96 -7.78
CA THR A 162 -32.82 50.74 -8.09
C THR A 162 -33.73 51.40 -7.05
N VAL A 163 -33.39 51.36 -5.76
CA VAL A 163 -34.12 52.06 -4.70
C VAL A 163 -34.09 53.58 -4.90
N GLU A 164 -32.93 54.16 -5.22
CA GLU A 164 -32.79 55.59 -5.53
C GLU A 164 -33.64 56.01 -6.74
N GLU A 165 -33.66 55.17 -7.78
CA GLU A 165 -34.47 55.41 -8.98
C GLU A 165 -35.98 55.37 -8.66
N TYR A 166 -36.42 54.44 -7.79
CA TYR A 166 -37.81 54.41 -7.31
C TYR A 166 -38.15 55.60 -6.42
N ILE A 167 -37.25 56.05 -5.55
CA ILE A 167 -37.44 57.26 -4.76
C ILE A 167 -37.58 58.49 -5.67
N GLY A 168 -36.75 58.60 -6.71
CA GLY A 168 -36.86 59.65 -7.72
C GLY A 168 -38.23 59.66 -8.40
N LYS A 169 -38.68 58.49 -8.89
CA LYS A 169 -40.02 58.34 -9.50
C LYS A 169 -41.14 58.71 -8.53
N VAL A 170 -41.04 58.35 -7.25
CA VAL A 170 -42.01 58.72 -6.22
C VAL A 170 -42.03 60.24 -6.00
N ASN A 171 -40.86 60.89 -5.97
CA ASN A 171 -40.78 62.34 -5.82
C ASN A 171 -41.36 63.09 -7.03
N GLU A 172 -41.07 62.63 -8.25
CA GLU A 172 -41.68 63.18 -9.47
C GLU A 172 -43.21 63.02 -9.45
N LEU A 173 -43.71 61.85 -9.03
CA LEU A 173 -45.15 61.62 -8.85
C LEU A 173 -45.75 62.56 -7.79
N LEU A 174 -45.05 62.80 -6.68
CA LEU A 174 -45.49 63.75 -5.66
C LEU A 174 -45.53 65.18 -6.18
N GLU A 175 -44.53 65.62 -6.95
CA GLU A 175 -44.53 66.93 -7.61
C GLU A 175 -45.66 67.05 -8.64
N GLN A 176 -45.91 66.00 -9.42
CA GLN A 176 -47.04 65.96 -10.34
C GLN A 176 -48.38 66.04 -9.60
N ILE A 177 -48.54 65.32 -8.48
CA ILE A 177 -49.73 65.41 -7.62
C ILE A 177 -49.87 66.83 -7.04
N GLU A 178 -48.78 67.44 -6.57
CA GLU A 178 -48.80 68.82 -6.08
C GLU A 178 -49.14 69.83 -7.18
N ASN A 179 -48.61 69.67 -8.38
CA ASN A 179 -48.94 70.51 -9.53
C ASN A 179 -50.42 70.34 -9.93
N VAL A 180 -50.95 69.11 -9.94
CA VAL A 180 -52.39 68.84 -10.13
C VAL A 180 -53.23 69.46 -9.01
N LYS A 181 -52.73 69.48 -7.76
CA LYS A 181 -53.42 70.07 -6.61
C LYS A 181 -53.38 71.61 -6.61
N LYS A 182 -52.28 72.23 -7.07
CA LYS A 182 -52.09 73.69 -7.16
C LYS A 182 -52.78 74.30 -8.38
N HIS A 183 -52.80 73.59 -9.51
CA HIS A 183 -53.38 74.08 -10.76
C HIS A 183 -54.79 73.54 -11.04
N GLY A 184 -55.27 72.60 -10.21
CA GLY A 184 -56.50 71.87 -10.49
C GLY A 184 -56.31 70.95 -11.71
N VAL A 185 -57.08 69.87 -11.77
CA VAL A 185 -57.18 69.08 -13.01
C VAL A 185 -57.77 70.01 -14.07
N VAL A 186 -56.94 70.55 -14.97
CA VAL A 186 -57.44 71.12 -16.22
C VAL A 186 -57.87 69.93 -17.06
N THR A 187 -59.11 69.48 -16.83
CA THR A 187 -59.83 68.68 -17.80
C THR A 187 -59.95 69.51 -19.06
N VAL A 188 -59.04 69.32 -20.01
CA VAL A 188 -59.32 69.64 -21.41
C VAL A 188 -60.40 68.66 -21.83
N ALA A 189 -61.64 69.13 -21.79
CA ALA A 189 -62.77 68.42 -22.33
C ALA A 189 -62.69 68.47 -23.87
N ALA A 190 -62.92 67.29 -24.46
CA ALA A 190 -63.52 67.03 -25.76
C ALA A 190 -62.65 67.15 -27.04
N GLY A 191 -62.68 66.04 -27.79
CA GLY A 191 -62.16 65.85 -29.15
C GLY A 191 -61.39 64.52 -29.27
N GLU A 192 -62.01 63.36 -29.01
CA GLU A 192 -62.54 62.41 -30.03
C GLU A 192 -61.46 61.91 -31.02
N GLY A 193 -61.16 60.61 -31.20
CA GLY A 193 -61.78 59.35 -30.78
C GLY A 193 -60.73 58.22 -30.75
N ALA A 194 -60.98 57.16 -29.95
CA ALA A 194 -61.46 55.83 -30.40
C ALA A 194 -60.42 55.06 -31.23
N ALA A 195 -60.02 53.80 -30.99
CA ALA A 195 -60.41 52.68 -30.13
C ALA A 195 -59.16 51.73 -30.10
N ALA A 196 -58.99 50.64 -29.35
CA ALA A 196 -59.86 49.73 -28.62
C ALA A 196 -59.01 48.91 -27.61
N ALA A 197 -59.61 48.46 -26.51
CA ALA A 197 -59.15 47.35 -25.67
C ALA A 197 -59.39 45.99 -26.39
N PRO A 198 -58.81 44.83 -25.97
CA PRO A 198 -59.05 44.16 -24.68
C PRO A 198 -57.73 43.73 -23.97
N ALA A 199 -57.64 43.56 -22.64
CA ALA A 199 -58.25 42.60 -21.71
C ALA A 199 -57.70 41.15 -21.78
N GLY A 200 -57.27 40.64 -20.61
CA GLY A 200 -56.79 39.27 -20.34
C GLY A 200 -55.26 39.22 -20.18
N GLY A 201 -54.64 38.88 -19.06
CA GLY A 201 -54.98 37.85 -18.08
C GLY A 201 -54.14 36.61 -18.37
N ALA A 202 -52.99 36.45 -17.71
CA ALA A 202 -52.30 35.18 -17.45
C ALA A 202 -51.05 35.42 -16.60
N GLU A 203 -51.12 34.98 -15.33
CA GLU A 203 -49.95 34.52 -14.60
C GLU A 203 -49.45 33.23 -15.28
N GLU A 204 -48.15 33.12 -15.53
CA GLU A 204 -47.47 31.82 -15.45
C GLU A 204 -45.98 31.98 -15.17
N SER A 205 -45.53 31.07 -14.32
CA SER A 205 -44.28 30.97 -13.59
C SER A 205 -43.01 30.94 -14.45
N GLY A 206 -42.04 31.80 -14.12
CA GLY A 206 -40.63 31.52 -14.39
C GLY A 206 -40.17 30.40 -13.46
N GLY A 207 -40.01 29.19 -14.01
CA GLY A 207 -39.63 28.00 -13.26
C GLY A 207 -38.29 28.15 -12.53
N VAL A 208 -38.31 27.82 -11.25
CA VAL A 208 -37.10 27.48 -10.48
C VAL A 208 -36.59 26.14 -11.03
N PRO A 209 -35.29 25.97 -11.32
CA PRO A 209 -34.76 24.64 -11.61
C PRO A 209 -34.99 23.71 -10.42
N ASP A 210 -35.72 22.62 -10.63
CA ASP A 210 -36.06 21.59 -9.62
C ASP A 210 -34.85 20.79 -9.09
N ASP A 211 -33.61 21.25 -9.32
CA ASP A 211 -32.40 20.48 -9.02
C ASP A 211 -31.40 21.22 -8.11
N PHE A 212 -31.87 22.18 -7.31
CA PHE A 212 -31.13 22.58 -6.09
C PHE A 212 -31.42 21.57 -4.98
N GLY A 213 -30.90 20.35 -5.16
CA GLY A 213 -31.04 19.23 -4.24
C GLY A 213 -30.26 19.44 -2.94
N PHE A 214 -30.77 20.27 -2.03
CA PHE A 214 -30.46 20.15 -0.61
C PHE A 214 -31.52 19.21 -0.02
N GLY A 215 -31.08 18.00 0.34
CA GLY A 215 -31.93 16.86 0.62
C GLY A 215 -33.12 17.12 1.55
N ALA A 216 -34.28 16.61 1.14
CA ALA A 216 -35.41 16.35 2.01
C ALA A 216 -35.77 14.85 1.94
N SER A 217 -35.35 14.18 3.00
CA SER A 217 -35.93 12.99 3.62
C SER A 217 -37.24 12.44 3.04
N GLY A 218 -37.24 11.14 2.72
CA GLY A 218 -38.45 10.37 2.49
C GLY A 218 -38.22 8.87 2.32
N SER A 219 -38.04 8.16 3.45
CA SER A 219 -38.27 6.72 3.67
C SER A 219 -37.62 5.71 2.72
N ASP A 220 -36.32 5.46 2.91
CA ASP A 220 -35.80 4.14 3.28
C ASP A 220 -34.33 4.34 3.71
N GLY A 221 -33.92 3.65 4.78
CA GLY A 221 -32.69 3.93 5.54
C GLY A 221 -31.38 3.76 4.76
N ASP A 222 -30.33 4.37 5.32
CA ASP A 222 -28.91 4.43 4.90
C ASP A 222 -28.60 5.60 3.95
N GLY A 223 -28.24 6.82 4.40
CA GLY A 223 -27.23 7.14 5.40
C GLY A 223 -25.97 7.64 4.69
N PHE A 224 -25.87 8.95 4.40
CA PHE A 224 -24.63 9.57 3.92
C PHE A 224 -23.59 9.53 5.04
N GLY A 225 -22.62 8.61 4.91
CA GLY A 225 -21.43 8.56 5.75
C GLY A 225 -20.38 9.56 5.27
N PHE A 226 -19.95 10.43 6.18
CA PHE A 226 -18.60 11.01 6.16
C PHE A 226 -17.63 10.04 6.85
#